data_AF-A0A517RBZ3-F1
#
_entry.id   AF-A0A517RBZ3-F1
#
_cell.length_a   1.000
_cell.length_b   1.000
_cell.length_c   1.000
_cell.angle_alpha   90.00
_cell.angle_beta   90.00
_cell.angle_gamma   90.00
#
_symmetry.space_group_name_H-M   'P 1'
#
loop_
_entity.id
_entity.type
_entity.pdbx_description
1 polymer ?
#
loop_
_entity_poly.entity_id
_entity_poly.type
_entity_poly.pdbx_seq_one_letter_code
_entity_poly.pdbx_strand_id
1 'polypeptide(L)'
;MSNKVISMPASGRWVRCLGVAAICLLSELALVACTGLQQVVPAPLVFEEQSQKILEIAPMGTQKEQAIQRLNAAGISGEFSSSPSIYYCDLWEREDGKRWHLNVALLFNETGELYKTRPAQADVSWERTADSATEAERQ
;
A
#
# COMPACT_ATOMS: atom_id res chain seq x y z
N MET A 1 -26.03 66.44 5.05
CA MET A 1 -27.33 66.48 4.38
C MET A 1 -27.12 66.14 2.91
N SER A 2 -27.99 65.28 2.38
CA SER A 2 -27.99 64.66 1.06
C SER A 2 -27.70 65.59 -0.11
N ASN A 3 -27.03 65.08 -1.16
CA ASN A 3 -27.77 64.79 -2.39
C ASN A 3 -27.07 63.75 -3.28
N LYS A 4 -27.89 62.76 -3.63
CA LYS A 4 -27.62 61.56 -4.39
C LYS A 4 -28.01 61.88 -5.83
N VAL A 5 -27.08 61.73 -6.79
CA VAL A 5 -27.46 61.68 -8.21
C VAL A 5 -27.12 60.28 -8.71
N ILE A 6 -28.17 59.48 -8.79
CA ILE A 6 -28.21 58.19 -9.48
C ILE A 6 -28.31 58.52 -10.97
N SER A 7 -27.39 57.99 -11.77
CA SER A 7 -27.62 57.81 -13.20
C SER A 7 -26.85 56.59 -13.72
N MET A 8 -27.61 55.52 -13.90
CA MET A 8 -27.40 54.40 -14.82
C MET A 8 -28.81 54.08 -15.36
N PRO A 9 -29.02 53.49 -16.55
CA PRO A 9 -28.05 52.79 -17.40
C PRO A 9 -28.18 53.15 -18.91
N ALA A 10 -27.19 52.75 -19.71
CA ALA A 10 -27.40 52.52 -21.14
C ALA A 10 -26.73 51.21 -21.54
N SER A 11 -27.60 50.22 -21.76
CA SER A 11 -27.41 48.94 -22.39
C SER A 11 -26.53 49.00 -23.65
N GLY A 12 -25.53 48.14 -23.76
CA GLY A 12 -24.68 48.10 -24.94
C GLY A 12 -23.93 46.80 -25.14
N ARG A 13 -24.65 45.72 -25.51
CA ARG A 13 -24.19 44.56 -26.31
C ARG A 13 -22.89 43.90 -25.82
N TRP A 14 -22.30 42.98 -26.58
CA TRP A 14 -21.07 42.23 -26.26
C TRP A 14 -21.23 41.02 -25.32
N VAL A 15 -22.39 40.39 -25.32
CA VAL A 15 -22.53 38.95 -25.04
C VAL A 15 -21.92 38.16 -26.21
N ARG A 16 -20.62 38.28 -26.48
CA ARG A 16 -19.88 37.49 -27.51
C ARG A 16 -18.37 37.35 -27.24
N CYS A 17 -17.96 37.30 -25.97
CA CYS A 17 -16.59 36.88 -25.62
C CYS A 17 -16.55 35.86 -24.45
N LEU A 18 -17.71 35.34 -24.03
CA LEU A 18 -17.79 34.08 -23.29
C LEU A 18 -17.73 32.94 -24.32
N GLY A 19 -16.59 32.27 -24.46
CA GLY A 19 -16.54 31.06 -25.28
C GLY A 19 -15.15 30.48 -25.54
N VAL A 20 -14.10 31.30 -25.57
CA VAL A 20 -12.75 30.81 -25.98
C VAL A 20 -11.76 30.75 -24.82
N ALA A 21 -11.98 31.50 -23.74
CA ALA A 21 -11.09 31.49 -22.56
C ALA A 21 -11.31 30.30 -21.60
N ALA A 22 -12.41 29.55 -21.75
CA ALA A 22 -12.71 28.39 -20.89
C ALA A 22 -12.08 27.07 -21.39
N ILE A 23 -11.47 27.05 -22.58
CA ILE A 23 -10.95 25.84 -23.22
C ILE A 23 -9.45 25.62 -22.92
N CYS A 24 -8.73 26.62 -22.38
CA CYS A 24 -7.31 26.48 -22.01
C CYS A 24 -7.08 25.99 -20.56
N LEU A 25 -8.14 25.66 -19.81
CA LEU A 25 -8.05 25.18 -18.41
C LEU A 25 -8.18 23.66 -18.26
N LEU A 26 -8.20 22.87 -19.35
CA LEU A 26 -8.53 21.44 -19.32
C LEU A 26 -7.46 20.50 -19.94
N SER A 27 -6.26 20.99 -20.24
CA SER A 27 -5.30 20.26 -21.11
C SER A 27 -3.94 19.92 -20.49
N GLU A 28 -3.80 19.79 -19.16
CA GLU A 28 -2.48 19.48 -18.56
C GLU A 28 -2.38 18.33 -17.53
N LEU A 29 -3.45 17.60 -17.17
CA LEU A 29 -3.29 16.46 -16.24
C LEU A 29 -4.01 15.19 -16.70
N ALA A 30 -3.84 14.85 -17.99
CA ALA A 30 -4.01 13.48 -18.48
C ALA A 30 -2.64 12.80 -18.58
N LEU A 31 -1.92 12.71 -17.45
CA LEU A 31 -0.77 11.81 -17.36
C LEU A 31 -1.30 10.39 -17.28
N VAL A 32 -1.26 9.76 -18.45
CA VAL A 32 -1.19 8.31 -18.63
C VAL A 32 -0.17 7.76 -17.63
N ALA A 33 -0.66 7.07 -16.60
CA ALA A 33 0.10 6.05 -15.91
C ALA A 33 -0.62 4.74 -16.12
N CYS A 34 -0.47 4.17 -17.32
CA CYS A 34 -0.54 2.73 -17.47
C CYS A 34 0.62 2.16 -16.65
N THR A 35 0.42 1.96 -15.35
CA THR A 35 1.30 1.14 -14.53
C THR A 35 1.16 -0.28 -15.06
N GLY A 36 1.99 -0.59 -16.05
CA GLY A 36 2.14 -1.95 -16.55
C GLY A 36 2.35 -2.86 -15.36
N LEU A 37 1.74 -4.05 -15.40
CA LEU A 37 1.89 -5.13 -14.43
C LEU A 37 3.35 -5.23 -13.96
N GLN A 38 3.69 -4.53 -12.87
CA GLN A 38 5.00 -4.61 -12.26
C GLN A 38 5.03 -5.97 -11.58
N GLN A 39 5.78 -6.87 -12.20
CA GLN A 39 5.93 -8.23 -11.73
C GLN A 39 6.45 -8.19 -10.29
N VAL A 40 5.66 -8.75 -9.38
CA VAL A 40 6.13 -8.98 -8.03
C VAL A 40 7.11 -10.14 -8.08
N VAL A 41 8.34 -9.89 -7.62
CA VAL A 41 9.40 -10.90 -7.57
C VAL A 41 9.70 -11.23 -6.11
N PRO A 42 10.14 -12.45 -5.79
CA PRO A 42 10.70 -12.71 -4.47
C PRO A 42 11.83 -11.73 -4.18
N ALA A 43 11.91 -11.22 -2.94
CA ALA A 43 13.04 -10.39 -2.54
C ALA A 43 14.35 -11.16 -2.80
N PRO A 44 15.37 -10.55 -3.44
CA PRO A 44 16.66 -11.19 -3.71
C PRO A 44 17.55 -11.25 -2.45
N LEU A 45 16.93 -11.33 -1.27
CA LEU A 45 17.54 -11.24 0.05
C LEU A 45 17.10 -12.45 0.88
N VAL A 46 18.00 -12.99 1.69
CA VAL A 46 17.61 -14.04 2.64
C VAL A 46 16.81 -13.45 3.80
N PHE A 47 16.15 -14.31 4.59
CA PHE A 47 15.31 -13.89 5.70
C PHE A 47 16.04 -12.93 6.66
N GLU A 48 17.28 -13.25 7.03
CA GLU A 48 18.07 -12.48 7.98
C GLU A 48 18.31 -11.05 7.47
N GLU A 49 18.62 -10.90 6.19
CA GLU A 49 18.85 -9.59 5.55
C GLU A 49 17.55 -8.79 5.42
N GLN A 50 16.45 -9.45 5.07
CA GLN A 50 15.12 -8.82 5.05
C GLN A 50 14.73 -8.32 6.44
N SER A 51 14.92 -9.17 7.46
CA SER A 51 14.64 -8.83 8.86
C SER A 51 15.47 -7.64 9.32
N GLN A 52 16.78 -7.62 9.05
CA GLN A 52 17.64 -6.49 9.39
C GLN A 52 17.14 -5.18 8.78
N LYS A 53 16.81 -5.17 7.48
CA LYS A 53 16.27 -3.99 6.81
C LYS A 53 14.93 -3.53 7.39
N ILE A 54 14.07 -4.47 7.77
CA ILE A 54 12.80 -4.15 8.42
C ILE A 54 13.03 -3.55 9.82
N LEU A 55 14.01 -4.07 10.56
CA LEU A 55 14.35 -3.57 11.90
C LEU A 55 15.07 -2.22 11.89
N GLU A 56 15.72 -1.85 10.80
CA GLU A 56 16.19 -0.48 10.58
C GLU A 56 15.02 0.52 10.49
N ILE A 57 13.88 0.09 9.93
CA ILE A 57 12.66 0.90 9.79
C ILE A 57 11.84 0.89 11.09
N ALA A 58 11.62 -0.30 11.65
CA ALA A 58 10.87 -0.54 12.87
C ALA A 58 11.71 -1.35 13.87
N PRO A 59 12.52 -0.68 14.71
CA PRO A 59 13.38 -1.34 15.69
C PRO A 59 12.61 -2.17 16.72
N MET A 60 13.29 -3.12 17.35
CA MET A 60 12.75 -3.82 18.53
C MET A 60 12.32 -2.84 19.62
N GLY A 61 11.24 -3.16 20.33
CA GLY A 61 10.56 -2.30 21.30
C GLY A 61 9.60 -1.29 20.68
N THR A 62 9.56 -1.14 19.35
CA THR A 62 8.61 -0.22 18.70
C THR A 62 7.18 -0.68 18.93
N GLN A 63 6.32 0.26 19.31
CA GLN A 63 4.88 0.03 19.47
C GLN A 63 4.24 -0.34 18.14
N LYS A 64 3.27 -1.26 18.16
CA LYS A 64 2.62 -1.83 16.99
C LYS A 64 2.18 -0.78 15.98
N GLU A 65 1.37 0.18 16.39
CA GLU A 65 0.82 1.20 15.50
C GLU A 65 1.93 2.05 14.88
N GLN A 66 2.97 2.35 15.66
CA GLN A 66 4.14 3.08 15.18
C GLN A 66 4.97 2.25 14.20
N ALA A 67 5.15 0.95 14.45
CA ALA A 67 5.86 0.05 13.55
C ALA A 67 5.14 -0.02 12.20
N ILE A 68 3.81 -0.24 12.21
CA ILE A 68 3.01 -0.29 10.98
C ILE A 68 3.07 1.04 10.23
N GLN A 69 2.98 2.18 10.93
CA GLN A 69 3.08 3.49 10.30
C GLN A 69 4.44 3.70 9.60
N ARG A 70 5.54 3.32 10.25
CA ARG A 70 6.90 3.44 9.67
C ARG A 70 7.09 2.52 8.47
N LEU A 71 6.57 1.29 8.54
CA LEU A 71 6.63 0.33 7.44
C LEU A 71 5.84 0.84 6.23
N ASN A 72 4.62 1.30 6.44
CA ASN A 72 3.79 1.89 5.37
C ASN A 72 4.49 3.10 4.74
N ALA A 73 5.08 3.98 5.55
CA ALA A 73 5.85 5.13 5.05
C ALA A 73 7.09 4.73 4.25
N ALA A 74 7.66 3.55 4.52
CA ALA A 74 8.77 2.96 3.78
C ALA A 74 8.32 2.12 2.56
N GLY A 75 7.02 2.09 2.23
CA GLY A 75 6.47 1.32 1.14
C GLY A 75 6.30 -0.18 1.43
N ILE A 76 6.38 -0.58 2.70
CA ILE A 76 6.14 -1.96 3.14
C ILE A 76 4.70 -2.09 3.61
N SER A 77 3.95 -2.98 2.98
CA SER A 77 2.58 -3.33 3.35
C SER A 77 2.48 -4.78 3.81
N GLY A 78 1.38 -5.09 4.49
CA GLY A 78 1.18 -6.37 5.15
C GLY A 78 -0.12 -6.42 5.94
N GLU A 79 -0.37 -7.55 6.59
CA GLU A 79 -1.59 -7.80 7.34
C GLU A 79 -1.34 -8.49 8.68
N PHE A 80 -2.25 -8.27 9.63
CA PHE A 80 -2.26 -9.06 10.86
C PHE A 80 -2.81 -10.46 10.59
N SER A 81 -2.29 -11.43 11.33
CA SER A 81 -2.95 -12.73 11.49
C SER A 81 -4.34 -12.56 12.12
N SER A 82 -5.09 -13.66 12.26
CA SER A 82 -6.33 -13.65 13.04
C SER A 82 -6.17 -13.12 14.47
N SER A 83 -4.95 -13.18 15.02
CA SER A 83 -4.58 -12.49 16.26
C SER A 83 -3.74 -11.23 15.98
N PRO A 84 -3.87 -10.17 16.80
CA PRO A 84 -3.14 -8.93 16.60
C PRO A 84 -1.67 -9.02 17.03
N SER A 85 -1.17 -10.21 17.40
CA SER A 85 0.20 -10.43 17.87
C SER A 85 1.20 -10.71 16.75
N ILE A 86 0.73 -11.00 15.54
CA ILE A 86 1.59 -11.34 14.39
C ILE A 86 1.17 -10.49 13.21
N TYR A 87 2.12 -9.73 12.65
CA TYR A 87 1.94 -8.97 11.42
C TYR A 87 2.86 -9.52 10.33
N TYR A 88 2.29 -9.98 9.22
CA TYR A 88 3.01 -10.49 8.06
C TYR A 88 3.32 -9.33 7.11
N CYS A 89 4.61 -9.05 6.91
CA CYS A 89 5.03 -8.14 5.85
C CYS A 89 4.90 -8.89 4.52
N ASP A 90 4.09 -8.39 3.60
CA ASP A 90 3.78 -9.06 2.33
C ASP A 90 4.57 -8.44 1.17
N LEU A 91 4.42 -7.13 0.97
CA LEU A 91 4.99 -6.44 -0.19
C LEU A 91 5.87 -5.27 0.22
N TRP A 92 6.99 -5.10 -0.48
CA TRP A 92 7.80 -3.88 -0.43
C TRP A 92 7.84 -3.21 -1.81
N GLU A 93 7.26 -2.02 -1.90
CA GLU A 93 7.40 -1.13 -3.05
C GLU A 93 8.71 -0.34 -2.93
N ARG A 94 9.65 -0.66 -3.81
CA ARG A 94 10.99 -0.08 -3.83
C ARG A 94 11.00 1.20 -4.65
N GLU A 95 11.91 2.11 -4.30
CA GLU A 95 12.12 3.38 -5.03
C GLU A 95 12.51 3.16 -6.51
N ASP A 96 13.13 2.03 -6.83
CA ASP A 96 13.49 1.64 -8.21
C ASP A 96 12.31 1.05 -9.01
N GLY A 97 11.09 1.11 -8.46
CA GLY A 97 9.87 0.61 -9.07
C GLY A 97 9.71 -0.91 -9.00
N LYS A 98 10.61 -1.63 -8.33
CA LYS A 98 10.45 -3.07 -8.09
C LYS A 98 9.49 -3.32 -6.94
N ARG A 99 8.79 -4.45 -7.00
CA ARG A 99 7.91 -4.94 -5.93
C ARG A 99 8.44 -6.28 -5.43
N TRP A 100 8.77 -6.35 -4.16
CA TRP A 100 9.32 -7.56 -3.55
C TRP A 100 8.26 -8.22 -2.66
N HIS A 101 8.07 -9.54 -2.82
CA HIS A 101 7.44 -10.33 -1.77
C HIS A 101 8.42 -10.55 -0.62
N LEU A 102 7.98 -10.24 0.59
CA LEU A 102 8.75 -10.40 1.81
C LEU A 102 8.39 -11.72 2.51
N ASN A 103 9.38 -12.30 3.17
CA ASN A 103 9.20 -13.50 3.98
C ASN A 103 9.47 -13.18 5.46
N VAL A 104 8.85 -12.13 6.00
CA VAL A 104 9.06 -11.69 7.39
C VAL A 104 7.73 -11.45 8.10
N ALA A 105 7.59 -12.05 9.27
CA ALA A 105 6.53 -11.77 10.22
C ALA A 105 7.10 -11.07 11.46
N LEU A 106 6.43 -10.02 11.91
CA LEU A 106 6.70 -9.27 13.13
C LEU A 106 5.85 -9.81 14.28
N LEU A 107 6.49 -10.07 15.40
CA LEU A 107 5.84 -10.58 16.61
C LEU A 107 5.79 -9.47 17.66
N PHE A 108 4.57 -9.15 18.08
CA PHE A 108 4.27 -8.19 19.13
C PHE A 108 3.94 -8.91 20.43
N ASN A 109 4.47 -8.42 21.53
CA ASN A 109 4.15 -8.94 22.86
C ASN A 109 2.77 -8.42 23.32
N GLU A 110 2.37 -8.79 24.55
CA GLU A 110 1.09 -8.37 25.14
C GLU A 110 0.98 -6.86 25.36
N THR A 111 2.11 -6.17 25.55
CA THR A 111 2.17 -4.70 25.69
C THR A 111 2.17 -3.97 24.34
N GLY A 112 2.12 -4.69 23.22
CA GLY A 112 2.08 -4.13 21.88
C GLY A 112 3.45 -3.80 21.27
N GLU A 113 4.54 -4.23 21.91
CA GLU A 113 5.91 -3.94 21.46
C GLU A 113 6.45 -5.05 20.56
N LEU A 114 7.12 -4.66 19.48
CA LEU A 114 7.85 -5.56 18.60
C LEU A 114 9.01 -6.22 19.37
N TYR A 115 8.98 -7.54 19.55
CA TYR A 115 10.03 -8.23 20.31
C TYR A 115 10.80 -9.27 19.48
N LYS A 116 10.27 -9.68 18.32
CA LYS A 116 10.91 -10.70 17.48
C LYS A 116 10.44 -10.62 16.02
N THR A 117 11.29 -11.09 15.11
CA THR A 117 10.92 -11.42 13.72
C THR A 117 11.04 -12.93 13.47
N ARG A 118 10.27 -13.46 12.52
CA ARG A 118 10.41 -14.84 12.02
C ARG A 118 10.09 -14.92 10.52
N PRO A 119 10.45 -16.00 9.81
CA PRO A 119 9.95 -16.24 8.47
C PRO A 119 8.42 -16.27 8.43
N ALA A 120 7.81 -15.65 7.41
CA ALA A 120 6.35 -15.64 7.23
C ALA A 120 5.83 -17.02 6.82
N GLN A 121 6.54 -17.69 5.92
CA GLN A 121 6.37 -19.11 5.64
C GLN A 121 7.18 -19.91 6.65
N ALA A 122 6.54 -20.26 7.78
CA ALA A 122 7.02 -21.41 8.54
C ALA A 122 6.59 -22.67 7.77
N ASP A 123 7.52 -23.60 7.51
CA ASP A 123 7.22 -24.91 6.92
C ASP A 123 6.04 -25.55 7.66
N VAL A 124 4.87 -25.51 7.04
CA VAL A 124 3.79 -26.45 7.34
C VAL A 124 3.95 -27.57 6.33
N SER A 125 4.86 -28.50 6.62
CA SER A 125 4.85 -29.82 6.00
C SER A 125 3.61 -30.56 6.50
N TRP A 126 2.47 -30.27 5.91
CA TRP A 126 1.33 -31.15 6.01
C TRP A 126 1.52 -32.17 4.88
N GLU A 127 2.08 -33.34 5.18
CA GLU A 127 1.90 -34.49 4.28
C GLU A 127 0.39 -34.67 4.09
N ARG A 128 -0.10 -34.36 2.88
CA ARG A 128 -1.38 -34.89 2.40
C ARG A 128 -1.18 -36.39 2.29
N THR A 129 -1.40 -37.14 3.35
CA THR A 129 -1.73 -38.56 3.20
C THR A 129 -3.11 -38.63 2.56
N ALA A 130 -3.14 -38.36 1.26
CA ALA A 130 -4.24 -38.73 0.39
C ALA A 130 -4.17 -40.25 0.17
N ASP A 131 -4.42 -41.00 1.23
CA ASP A 131 -4.86 -42.39 1.13
C ASP A 131 -6.28 -42.45 1.71
N SER A 132 -7.22 -41.94 0.93
CA SER A 132 -8.59 -42.42 1.00
C SER A 132 -9.20 -42.42 -0.40
N ALA A 133 -9.68 -43.61 -0.77
CA ALA A 133 -10.69 -43.87 -1.80
C ALA A 133 -10.27 -43.85 -3.29
N THR A 134 -9.56 -44.90 -3.70
CA THR A 134 -9.79 -45.59 -4.99
C THR A 134 -9.46 -47.05 -4.70
N GLU A 135 -10.37 -48.02 -4.66
CA GLU A 135 -11.18 -48.48 -5.79
C GLU A 135 -12.27 -49.42 -5.25
N ALA A 136 -13.47 -48.89 -5.04
CA ALA A 136 -14.69 -49.67 -5.08
C ALA A 136 -15.27 -49.50 -6.48
N GLU A 137 -14.98 -50.47 -7.37
CA GLU A 137 -15.71 -50.89 -8.58
C GLU A 137 -14.72 -51.36 -9.67
N ARG A 138 -14.47 -52.67 -9.71
CA ARG A 138 -14.74 -53.53 -10.87
C ARG A 138 -14.30 -54.98 -10.62
N GLN A 139 -15.28 -55.86 -10.82
CA GLN A 139 -15.26 -57.34 -10.89
C GLN A 139 -15.60 -58.09 -9.60
#